data_AF-A0A452XHZ9-F1
#
_entry.id   AF-A0A452XHZ9-F1
#
_cell.length_a   1.000
_cell.length_b   1.000
_cell.length_c   1.000
_cell.angle_alpha   90.00
_cell.angle_beta   90.00
_cell.angle_gamma   90.00
#
_symmetry.space_group_name_H-M   'P 1'
#
loop_
_entity.id
_entity.type
_entity.pdbx_description
1 polymer ?
#
loop_
_entity_poly.entity_id
_entity_poly.type
_entity_poly.pdbx_seq_one_letter_code
_entity_poly.pdbx_strand_id
1 'polypeptide(L)'
;MDVASGALIPLINKLRSLLVDEYNLEKRVKKGVKSLITELEMMHAVLRKIGAKPPEQFDEQVLIWAGKVRDLSYNMEDAVDAFIVRGEE
;
A
#
# COMPACT_ATOMS: atom_id res chain seq x y z
N MET A 1 18.08 3.02 -5.23
CA MET A 1 17.08 2.09 -4.64
C MET A 1 15.81 2.87 -4.46
N ASP A 2 14.75 2.49 -5.16
CA ASP A 2 13.46 3.19 -5.11
C ASP A 2 12.76 2.88 -3.78
N VAL A 3 12.99 3.74 -2.78
CA VAL A 3 12.48 3.58 -1.40
C VAL A 3 10.95 3.51 -1.37
N ALA A 4 10.27 4.11 -2.35
CA ALA A 4 8.81 4.11 -2.43
C ALA A 4 8.24 2.78 -2.95
N SER A 5 8.98 2.06 -3.80
CA SER A 5 8.63 0.69 -4.22
C SER A 5 8.72 -0.33 -3.07
N GLY A 6 9.53 -0.05 -2.05
CA GLY A 6 9.82 -0.99 -0.96
C GLY A 6 8.65 -1.24 -0.01
N ALA A 7 7.80 -0.24 0.27
CA ALA A 7 6.77 -0.32 1.30
C ALA A 7 5.37 -0.69 0.77
N LEU A 8 5.03 -0.27 -0.45
CA LEU A 8 3.71 -0.55 -1.03
C LEU A 8 3.55 -2.00 -1.49
N ILE A 9 4.62 -2.62 -2.02
CA ILE A 9 4.55 -4.00 -2.53
C ILE A 9 4.23 -5.02 -1.40
N PRO A 10 4.92 -5.01 -0.24
CA PRO A 10 4.58 -5.87 0.89
C PRO A 10 3.12 -5.71 1.35
N LEU A 11 2.68 -4.46 1.53
CA LEU A 11 1.30 -4.16 1.93
C LEU A 11 0.27 -4.71 0.94
N ILE A 12 0.46 -4.48 -0.37
CA ILE A 12 -0.45 -5.00 -1.41
C ILE A 12 -0.54 -6.53 -1.35
N ASN A 13 0.59 -7.20 -1.13
CA ASN A 13 0.62 -8.66 -1.03
C ASN A 13 -0.10 -9.17 0.22
N LYS A 14 0.06 -8.52 1.38
CA LYS A 14 -0.69 -8.83 2.61
C LYS A 14 -2.20 -8.61 2.42
N LEU A 15 -2.60 -7.53 1.77
CA LEU A 15 -4.02 -7.29 1.45
C LEU A 15 -4.58 -8.37 0.52
N ARG A 16 -3.79 -8.89 -0.42
CA ARG A 16 -4.20 -10.00 -1.28
C ARG A 16 -4.33 -11.31 -0.50
N SER A 17 -3.47 -11.59 0.47
CA SER A 17 -3.60 -12.79 1.30
C SER A 17 -4.88 -12.76 2.15
N LEU A 18 -5.29 -11.60 2.63
CA LEU A 18 -6.58 -11.43 3.32
C LEU A 18 -7.81 -11.79 2.47
N LEU A 19 -7.68 -11.78 1.13
CA LEU A 19 -8.78 -12.18 0.24
C LEU A 19 -8.89 -13.70 0.05
N VAL A 20 -7.91 -14.47 0.54
CA VAL A 20 -7.98 -15.93 0.58
C VAL A 20 -9.11 -16.36 1.51
N ASP A 21 -9.80 -17.44 1.15
CA ASP A 21 -11.01 -17.86 1.86
C ASP A 21 -10.76 -18.31 3.31
N GLU A 22 -9.52 -18.64 3.67
CA GLU A 22 -9.11 -18.98 5.05
C GLU A 22 -9.43 -17.88 6.07
N TYR A 23 -9.38 -16.60 5.66
CA TYR A 23 -9.72 -15.48 6.55
C TYR A 23 -11.23 -15.24 6.70
N ASN A 24 -12.08 -15.96 5.95
CA ASN A 24 -13.55 -15.90 5.98
C ASN A 24 -14.16 -14.49 6.11
N LEU A 25 -13.55 -13.49 5.45
CA LEU A 25 -13.97 -12.10 5.58
C LEU A 25 -15.38 -11.85 5.03
N GLU A 26 -16.14 -10.98 5.70
CA GLU A 26 -17.43 -10.51 5.19
C GLU A 26 -17.30 -9.93 3.76
N LYS A 27 -18.33 -10.15 2.93
CA LYS A 27 -18.34 -9.67 1.52
C LYS A 27 -18.03 -8.18 1.39
N ARG A 28 -18.54 -7.36 2.32
CA ARG A 28 -18.29 -5.91 2.36
C ARG A 28 -16.81 -5.60 2.62
N VAL A 29 -16.18 -6.32 3.56
CA VAL A 29 -14.76 -6.19 3.86
C VAL A 29 -13.92 -6.62 2.67
N LYS A 30 -14.22 -7.78 2.05
CA LYS A 30 -13.54 -8.23 0.81
C LYS A 30 -13.62 -7.18 -0.30
N LYS A 31 -14.77 -6.49 -0.46
CA LYS A 31 -14.91 -5.40 -1.44
C LYS A 31 -14.00 -4.21 -1.10
N GLY A 32 -13.95 -3.80 0.17
CA GLY A 32 -13.08 -2.73 0.65
C GLY A 32 -11.60 -3.03 0.39
N VAL A 33 -11.15 -4.24 0.73
CA VAL A 33 -9.76 -4.69 0.50
C VAL A 33 -9.40 -4.66 -0.98
N LYS A 34 -10.30 -5.10 -1.88
CA LYS A 34 -10.07 -5.02 -3.34
C LYS A 34 -9.95 -3.59 -3.86
N SER A 35 -10.77 -2.66 -3.35
CA SER A 35 -10.65 -1.23 -3.69
C SER A 35 -9.29 -0.70 -3.27
N LEU A 36 -8.88 -0.99 -2.04
CA LEU A 36 -7.62 -0.52 -1.49
C LEU A 36 -6.41 -1.05 -2.27
N ILE A 37 -6.40 -2.33 -2.67
CA ILE A 37 -5.36 -2.90 -3.54
C ILE A 37 -5.25 -2.09 -4.85
N THR A 38 -6.38 -1.78 -5.47
CA THR A 38 -6.42 -1.02 -6.74
C THR A 38 -5.83 0.38 -6.55
N GLU A 39 -6.20 1.08 -5.48
CA GLU A 39 -5.71 2.41 -5.15
C GLU A 39 -4.19 2.42 -4.87
N LEU A 40 -3.70 1.45 -4.10
CA LEU A 40 -2.27 1.31 -3.79
C LEU A 40 -1.44 0.95 -5.03
N GLU A 41 -1.98 0.13 -5.94
CA GLU A 41 -1.32 -0.17 -7.23
C GLU A 41 -1.19 1.08 -8.10
N MET A 42 -2.22 1.94 -8.14
CA MET A 42 -2.16 3.22 -8.85
C MET A 42 -1.11 4.14 -8.23
N MET A 43 -1.09 4.28 -6.91
CA MET A 43 -0.08 5.09 -6.20
C MET A 43 1.34 4.57 -6.45
N HIS A 44 1.54 3.25 -6.37
CA HIS A 44 2.83 2.62 -6.66
C HIS A 44 3.28 2.89 -8.11
N ALA A 45 2.37 2.86 -9.08
CA ALA A 45 2.69 3.21 -10.46
C ALA A 45 3.15 4.67 -10.61
N VAL A 46 2.55 5.62 -9.87
CA VAL A 46 2.99 7.03 -9.86
C VAL A 46 4.36 7.16 -9.20
N LEU A 47 4.57 6.52 -8.05
CA LEU A 47 5.84 6.57 -7.33
C LEU A 47 7.00 6.01 -8.15
N ARG A 48 6.80 4.91 -8.89
CA ARG A 48 7.81 4.38 -9.82
C ARG A 48 8.19 5.39 -10.91
N LYS A 49 7.23 6.16 -11.42
CA LYS A 49 7.52 7.22 -12.41
C LYS A 49 8.31 8.37 -11.79
N ILE A 50 8.04 8.71 -10.53
CA ILE A 50 8.79 9.71 -9.78
C ILE A 50 10.22 9.22 -9.53
N GLY A 51 10.40 8.00 -9.03
CA GLY A 51 11.71 7.41 -8.74
C GLY A 51 12.58 7.14 -9.98
N ALA A 52 12.01 7.15 -11.18
CA ALA A 52 12.73 6.99 -12.44
C ALA A 52 13.41 8.27 -12.95
N LYS A 53 13.20 9.42 -12.30
CA LYS A 53 13.75 10.72 -12.71
C LYS A 53 14.41 11.43 -11.52
N PRO A 54 15.35 12.35 -11.76
CA PRO A 54 15.90 13.21 -10.71
C PRO A 54 14.81 14.03 -10.00
N PRO A 55 14.86 14.20 -8.66
CA PRO A 55 13.88 14.96 -7.89
C PRO A 55 13.67 16.39 -8.37
N GLU A 56 14.69 17.04 -8.93
CA GLU A 56 14.66 18.42 -9.41
C GLU A 56 13.70 18.63 -10.59
N GLN A 57 13.21 17.55 -11.20
CA GLN A 57 12.22 17.59 -12.29
C GLN A 57 10.77 17.64 -11.80
N PHE A 58 10.53 17.58 -10.50
CA PHE A 58 9.20 17.56 -9.91
C PHE A 58 9.00 18.75 -8.97
N ASP A 59 7.77 19.27 -8.95
CA ASP A 59 7.38 20.27 -7.97
C ASP A 59 7.52 19.73 -6.55
N GLU A 60 7.86 20.61 -5.61
CA GLU A 60 8.02 20.27 -4.20
C GLU A 60 6.79 19.54 -3.63
N GLN A 61 5.59 19.95 -4.05
CA GLN A 61 4.33 19.32 -3.64
C GLN A 61 4.25 17.83 -4.06
N VAL A 62 4.78 17.47 -5.23
CA VAL A 62 4.79 16.09 -5.73
C VAL A 62 5.76 15.23 -4.92
N LEU A 63 6.93 15.77 -4.59
CA LEU A 63 7.93 15.08 -3.75
C LEU A 63 7.42 14.89 -2.32
N ILE A 64 6.78 15.90 -1.73
CA ILE A 64 6.12 15.80 -0.41
C ILE A 64 5.02 14.74 -0.44
N TRP A 65 4.16 14.75 -1.47
CA TRP A 65 3.11 13.75 -1.62
C TRP A 65 3.69 12.34 -1.71
N ALA A 66 4.78 12.14 -2.48
CA ALA A 66 5.44 10.86 -2.59
C ALA A 66 5.96 10.34 -1.24
N GLY A 67 6.54 11.23 -0.42
CA GLY A 67 6.93 10.92 0.95
C GLY A 67 5.74 10.52 1.83
N LYS A 68 4.63 11.28 1.77
CA LYS A 68 3.42 10.98 2.54
C LYS A 68 2.79 9.63 2.17
N VAL A 69 2.78 9.26 0.89
CA VAL A 69 2.27 7.95 0.45
C VAL A 69 3.11 6.82 1.04
N ARG A 70 4.44 6.97 1.06
CA ARG A 70 5.33 6.01 1.69
C ARG A 70 5.04 5.89 3.19
N ASP A 71 4.95 7.00 3.91
CA ASP A 71 4.72 6.96 5.36
C ASP A 71 3.33 6.37 5.69
N LEU A 72 2.32 6.67 4.87
CA LEU A 72 0.99 6.06 4.97
C LEU A 72 1.03 4.54 4.75
N SER A 73 1.86 4.06 3.82
CA SER A 73 1.97 2.62 3.55
C SER A 73 2.49 1.83 4.75
N TYR A 74 3.42 2.40 5.54
CA TYR A 74 3.87 1.77 6.79
C TYR A 74 2.75 1.72 7.84
N ASN A 75 2.02 2.82 8.04
CA ASN A 75 0.89 2.84 8.98
C ASN A 75 -0.21 1.84 8.59
N MET A 76 -0.45 1.67 7.28
CA MET A 76 -1.40 0.67 6.78
C MET A 76 -0.89 -0.76 6.97
N GLU A 77 0.40 -1.00 6.76
CA GLU A 77 1.04 -2.30 7.00
C GLU A 77 0.89 -2.72 8.47
N ASP A 78 1.20 -1.82 9.40
CA ASP A 78 1.03 -2.07 10.84
C ASP A 78 -0.44 -2.38 11.19
N ALA A 79 -1.40 -1.67 10.58
CA ALA A 79 -2.82 -1.90 10.81
C ALA A 79 -3.28 -3.27 10.28
N VAL A 80 -2.77 -3.69 9.12
CA VAL A 80 -3.05 -5.00 8.53
C VAL A 80 -2.42 -6.11 9.36
N ASP A 81 -1.18 -5.95 9.81
CA ASP A 81 -0.50 -6.93 10.65
C ASP A 81 -1.24 -7.10 11.99
N ALA A 82 -1.65 -6.00 12.61
CA ALA A 82 -2.44 -6.05 13.83
C ALA A 82 -3.82 -6.71 13.61
N PHE A 83 -4.40 -6.58 12.42
CA PHE A 83 -5.65 -7.28 12.08
C PHE A 83 -5.44 -8.78 11.92
N ILE A 84 -4.38 -9.20 11.24
CA ILE A 84 -4.03 -10.61 11.04
C ILE A 84 -3.77 -11.29 12.40
N VAL A 85 -2.93 -10.69 13.25
CA VAL A 85 -2.60 -11.23 14.58
C VAL A 85 -3.85 -11.44 15.45
N ARG A 86 -4.81 -10.50 15.42
CA ARG A 86 -6.07 -10.64 16.18
C ARG A 86 -7.04 -11.66 15.58
N GLY A 87 -6.89 -12.03 14.31
CA GLY A 87 -7.70 -13.05 13.66
C GLY A 87 -7.18 -14.48 13.85
N GLU A 88 -5.98 -14.64 14.42
CA GLU A 88 -5.34 -15.92 14.73
C GLU A 88 -5.60 -16.40 16.18
N GLU A 89 -6.33 -15.62 17.00
CA GLU A 89 -6.86 -16.02 18.32
C GLU A 89 -8.29 -16.58 18.23
#